data_AF-A0A9W4S3M3-F1
#
_entry.id   AF-A0A9W4S3M3-F1
#
_cell.length_a   1.000
_cell.length_b   1.000
_cell.length_c   1.000
_cell.angle_alpha   90.00
_cell.angle_beta   90.00
_cell.angle_gamma   90.00
#
_symmetry.space_group_name_H-M   'P 1'
#
loop_
_entity.id
_entity.type
_entity.pdbx_description
1 polymer ?
#
loop_
_entity_poly.entity_id
_entity_poly.type
_entity_poly.pdbx_seq_one_letter_code
_entity_poly.pdbx_strand_id
1 'polypeptide(L)'
;SRGVQSWSTAFHSMLEAVLRDGEDMQVMLGYGSIRQHFKQFQYTLESVKTPRLVAVDAGKDLNTLVMRRMCRKGPPSLASSHHLELRGESRVVDDSESETDDDDSSSELGLGGDDRATPYQQSNIIMTGMKDWSNFVFGDPLFAVDFCHGPSSDFLSGFNDVSPDQDTTAMSAFSSDMIEDKATAHIRILLYECYHTITHIAREFFRPRRDSSGRELEARKKLNYILAQLDTLSNAGDQRGRRPSGESSPAKRSKSCEKDD
;
A
#
# COMPACT_ATOMS: atom_id res chain seq x y z
N SER A 1 26.22 -12.63 10.08
CA SER A 1 25.57 -12.22 8.81
C SER A 1 26.34 -11.02 8.25
N ARG A 2 26.87 -11.11 7.02
CA ARG A 2 27.40 -9.92 6.34
C ARG A 2 26.20 -9.12 5.83
N GLY A 3 26.12 -7.85 6.16
CA GLY A 3 25.09 -6.95 5.62
C GLY A 3 25.22 -6.81 4.10
N VAL A 4 24.14 -6.39 3.44
CA VAL A 4 24.11 -6.06 2.02
C VAL A 4 24.55 -4.61 1.79
N GLN A 5 25.24 -4.34 0.68
CA GLN A 5 25.87 -3.04 0.43
C GLN A 5 24.99 -2.03 -0.32
N SER A 6 23.93 -2.50 -1.00
CA SER A 6 22.98 -1.66 -1.71
C SER A 6 21.55 -2.15 -1.52
N TRP A 7 20.58 -1.23 -1.58
CA TRP A 7 19.17 -1.55 -1.55
C TRP A 7 18.74 -2.44 -2.72
N SER A 8 19.28 -2.17 -3.91
CA SER A 8 19.15 -3.01 -5.11
C SER A 8 19.51 -4.48 -4.84
N THR A 9 20.63 -4.75 -4.17
CA THR A 9 21.04 -6.12 -3.79
C THR A 9 20.11 -6.73 -2.75
N ALA A 10 19.70 -5.93 -1.75
CA ALA A 10 18.76 -6.35 -0.71
C ALA A 10 17.42 -6.77 -1.32
N PHE A 11 16.84 -5.89 -2.14
CA PHE A 11 15.57 -6.10 -2.82
C PHE A 11 15.65 -7.25 -3.83
N HIS A 12 16.75 -7.39 -4.58
CA HIS A 12 16.94 -8.56 -5.43
C HIS A 12 16.87 -9.86 -4.63
N SER A 13 17.52 -9.91 -3.46
CA SER A 13 17.52 -11.08 -2.59
C SER A 13 16.12 -11.38 -2.05
N MET A 14 15.36 -10.36 -1.64
CA MET A 14 13.97 -10.51 -1.19
C MET A 14 13.06 -11.00 -2.32
N LEU A 15 13.18 -10.41 -3.51
CA LEU A 15 12.39 -10.81 -4.68
C LEU A 15 12.70 -12.24 -5.08
N GLU A 16 13.98 -12.60 -5.19
CA GLU A 16 14.40 -13.94 -5.58
C GLU A 16 13.98 -15.00 -4.56
N ALA A 17 13.98 -14.68 -3.26
CA ALA A 17 13.46 -15.57 -2.23
C ALA A 17 11.98 -15.91 -2.48
N VAL A 18 11.13 -14.91 -2.70
CA VAL A 18 9.70 -15.13 -2.95
C VAL A 18 9.47 -15.84 -4.29
N LEU A 19 10.27 -15.56 -5.32
CA LEU A 19 10.17 -16.28 -6.60
C LEU A 19 10.51 -17.76 -6.45
N ARG A 20 11.56 -18.10 -5.69
CA ARG A 20 11.92 -19.48 -5.39
C ARG A 20 10.84 -20.20 -4.58
N ASP A 21 10.32 -19.54 -3.55
CA ASP A 21 9.20 -20.06 -2.76
C ASP A 21 7.98 -20.37 -3.66
N GLY A 22 7.72 -19.51 -4.65
CA GLY A 22 6.69 -19.74 -5.67
C GLY A 22 7.01 -20.91 -6.61
N GLU A 23 8.25 -21.02 -7.09
CA GLU A 23 8.72 -22.10 -7.98
C GLU A 23 8.63 -23.46 -7.29
N ASP A 24 9.08 -23.55 -6.04
CA ASP A 24 9.05 -24.76 -5.21
C ASP A 24 7.61 -25.24 -4.98
N MET A 25 6.67 -24.30 -4.88
CA MET A 25 5.23 -24.58 -4.75
C MET A 25 4.50 -24.74 -6.09
N GLN A 26 5.22 -24.72 -7.22
CA GLN A 26 4.67 -24.82 -8.58
C GLN A 26 3.61 -23.75 -8.88
N VAL A 27 3.70 -22.58 -8.25
CA VAL A 27 2.85 -21.45 -8.59
C VAL A 27 3.19 -21.02 -10.01
N MET A 28 2.23 -21.03 -10.91
CA MET A 28 2.48 -20.63 -12.31
C MET A 28 2.63 -19.10 -12.41
N LEU A 29 3.86 -18.58 -12.36
CA LEU A 29 4.17 -17.16 -12.55
C LEU A 29 5.03 -16.96 -13.80
N GLY A 30 5.00 -15.75 -14.36
CA GLY A 30 5.88 -15.33 -15.45
C GLY A 30 7.33 -15.08 -14.98
N TYR A 31 7.94 -16.04 -14.29
CA TYR A 31 9.23 -15.91 -13.59
C TYR A 31 10.35 -15.28 -14.42
N GLY A 32 10.51 -15.75 -15.67
CA GLY A 32 11.53 -15.21 -16.58
C GLY A 32 11.32 -13.73 -16.89
N SER A 33 10.07 -13.34 -17.18
CA SER A 33 9.70 -11.95 -17.43
C SER A 33 9.94 -11.08 -16.20
N ILE A 34 9.55 -11.54 -15.00
CA ILE A 34 9.76 -10.80 -13.76
C ILE A 34 11.26 -10.54 -13.51
N ARG A 35 12.10 -11.58 -13.66
CA ARG A 35 13.55 -11.44 -13.50
C ARG A 35 14.18 -10.54 -14.56
N GLN A 36 13.68 -10.55 -15.80
CA GLN A 36 14.14 -9.66 -16.86
C GLN A 36 13.82 -8.20 -16.55
N HIS A 37 12.57 -7.89 -16.18
CA HIS A 37 12.16 -6.55 -15.77
C HIS A 37 12.98 -6.04 -14.58
N PHE A 38 13.20 -6.89 -13.57
CA PHE A 38 14.06 -6.54 -12.45
C PHE A 38 15.46 -6.11 -12.91
N LYS A 39 16.13 -6.94 -13.72
CA LYS A 39 17.47 -6.64 -14.24
C LYS A 39 17.50 -5.33 -15.03
N GLN A 40 16.48 -5.07 -15.82
CA GLN A 40 16.39 -3.86 -16.62
C GLN A 40 16.28 -2.59 -15.78
N PHE A 41 15.48 -2.62 -14.71
CA PHE A 41 15.22 -1.46 -13.87
C PHE A 41 16.02 -1.42 -12.56
N GLN A 42 16.93 -2.39 -12.35
CA GLN A 42 17.76 -2.49 -11.15
C GLN A 42 18.51 -1.18 -10.83
N TYR A 43 18.96 -0.45 -11.86
CA TYR A 43 19.66 0.82 -11.69
C TYR A 43 18.85 1.88 -10.93
N THR A 44 17.51 1.82 -11.02
CA THR A 44 16.64 2.76 -10.30
C THR A 44 16.73 2.54 -8.78
N LEU A 45 16.95 1.29 -8.33
CA LEU A 45 17.09 0.94 -6.92
C LEU A 45 18.47 1.29 -6.37
N GLU A 46 19.49 1.41 -7.23
CA GLU A 46 20.82 1.89 -6.83
C GLU A 46 20.81 3.38 -6.46
N SER A 47 19.77 4.12 -6.84
CA SER A 47 19.61 5.54 -6.46
C SER A 47 19.35 5.72 -4.96
N VAL A 48 18.85 4.70 -4.27
CA VAL A 48 18.54 4.73 -2.83
C VAL A 48 19.84 4.58 -2.04
N LYS A 49 20.38 5.67 -1.51
CA LYS A 49 21.65 5.70 -0.76
C LYS A 49 21.45 5.66 0.75
N THR A 50 20.35 6.20 1.25
CA THR A 50 20.06 6.31 2.67
C THR A 50 18.92 5.37 3.05
N PRO A 51 19.21 4.19 3.63
CA PRO A 51 18.16 3.29 4.06
C PRO A 51 17.36 3.93 5.21
N ARG A 52 16.04 3.90 5.10
CA ARG A 52 15.10 4.35 6.14
C ARG A 52 14.38 3.16 6.74
N LEU A 53 13.97 3.25 7.99
CA LEU A 53 13.14 2.21 8.61
C LEU A 53 11.73 2.27 8.00
N VAL A 54 11.32 1.21 7.32
CA VAL A 54 10.04 1.10 6.61
C VAL A 54 9.15 0.09 7.30
N ALA A 55 7.98 0.55 7.73
CA ALA A 55 6.90 -0.32 8.22
C ALA A 55 6.10 -0.84 7.00
N VAL A 56 6.49 -2.00 6.47
CA VAL A 56 5.97 -2.49 5.18
C VAL A 56 4.45 -2.69 5.20
N ASP A 57 3.94 -3.25 6.30
CA ASP A 57 2.53 -3.55 6.51
C ASP A 57 1.83 -2.54 7.44
N ALA A 58 2.37 -1.33 7.60
CA ALA A 58 1.60 -0.25 8.22
C ALA A 58 0.33 0.02 7.41
N GLY A 59 -0.72 0.54 8.05
CA GLY A 59 -1.99 0.86 7.38
C GLY A 59 -2.92 -0.34 7.15
N LYS A 60 -2.40 -1.57 7.04
CA LYS A 60 -3.24 -2.78 6.86
C LYS A 60 -4.10 -3.06 8.09
N ASP A 61 -5.37 -3.41 7.88
CA ASP A 61 -6.31 -3.79 8.95
C ASP A 61 -5.78 -4.87 9.90
N LEU A 62 -4.96 -5.79 9.37
CA LEU A 62 -4.37 -6.87 10.17
C LEU A 62 -3.26 -6.40 11.11
N ASN A 63 -2.65 -5.24 10.85
CA ASN A 63 -1.52 -4.71 11.59
C ASN A 63 -1.80 -3.36 12.27
N THR A 64 -2.93 -2.72 12.01
CA THR A 64 -3.30 -1.43 12.61
C THR A 64 -4.19 -1.63 13.85
N LEU A 65 -3.80 -1.03 14.97
CA LEU A 65 -4.62 -0.95 16.17
C LEU A 65 -5.35 0.39 16.22
N VAL A 66 -6.68 0.33 16.33
CA VAL A 66 -7.52 1.52 16.43
C VAL A 66 -8.29 1.53 17.75
N MET A 67 -8.38 2.69 18.38
CA MET A 67 -9.24 2.93 19.53
C MET A 67 -10.42 3.77 19.08
N ARG A 68 -11.62 3.28 19.38
CA ARG A 68 -12.86 4.01 19.14
C ARG A 68 -13.25 4.76 20.40
N ARG A 69 -13.12 6.09 20.39
CA ARG A 69 -13.62 6.94 21.47
C ARG A 69 -15.07 7.31 21.17
N MET A 70 -15.98 6.86 22.04
CA MET A 70 -17.38 7.27 21.98
C MET A 70 -17.52 8.64 22.62
N CYS A 71 -17.88 9.64 21.82
CA CYS A 71 -18.28 10.94 22.36
C CYS A 71 -19.76 10.84 22.74
N ARG A 72 -20.06 10.72 24.04
CA ARG A 72 -21.42 10.96 24.51
C ARG A 72 -21.65 12.47 24.36
N LYS A 73 -22.44 12.90 23.37
CA LYS A 73 -23.06 14.23 23.44
C LYS A 73 -23.86 14.23 24.74
N GLY A 74 -23.37 14.94 25.75
CA GLY A 74 -24.14 15.17 26.95
C GLY A 74 -25.50 15.78 26.56
N PRO A 75 -26.56 15.57 27.35
CA PRO A 75 -27.78 16.34 27.15
C PRO A 75 -27.41 17.84 27.15
N PRO A 76 -28.09 18.67 26.34
CA PRO A 76 -27.77 20.10 26.26
C PRO A 76 -27.76 20.66 27.68
N SER A 77 -26.61 21.16 28.13
CA SER A 77 -26.49 21.77 29.44
C SER A 77 -27.38 23.01 29.45
N LEU A 78 -28.55 22.89 30.07
CA LEU A 78 -29.32 24.03 30.51
C LEU A 78 -28.48 24.71 31.59
N ALA A 79 -27.76 25.75 31.20
CA ALA A 79 -27.29 26.73 32.15
C ALA A 79 -28.51 27.35 32.83
N SER A 80 -28.68 27.10 34.12
CA SER A 80 -29.24 28.10 35.03
C SER A 80 -28.74 27.86 36.45
N SER A 81 -28.18 28.95 36.97
CA SER A 81 -27.62 29.18 38.28
C SER A 81 -28.56 28.89 39.48
N HIS A 82 -27.91 28.81 40.64
CA HIS A 82 -28.35 29.17 42.00
C HIS A 82 -28.91 28.10 42.97
N HIS A 83 -28.05 27.74 43.95
CA HIS A 83 -28.20 28.01 45.41
C HIS A 83 -28.65 26.88 46.38
N LEU A 84 -27.86 26.73 47.46
CA LEU A 84 -28.08 26.07 48.79
C LEU A 84 -28.22 24.53 48.81
N GLU A 85 -27.74 23.75 49.78
CA GLU A 85 -26.88 23.90 50.96
C GLU A 85 -26.55 22.48 51.49
N LEU A 86 -25.64 22.42 52.45
CA LEU A 86 -25.05 21.26 53.13
C LEU A 86 -26.03 20.30 53.85
N ARG A 87 -25.80 18.98 53.70
CA ARG A 87 -25.85 17.90 54.73
C ARG A 87 -25.61 16.58 53.97
N GLY A 88 -24.68 15.70 54.33
CA GLY A 88 -24.44 15.16 55.65
C GLY A 88 -24.93 13.71 55.67
N GLU A 89 -23.98 12.79 55.77
CA GLU A 89 -24.10 11.39 56.24
C GLU A 89 -24.18 10.21 55.26
N SER A 90 -23.45 9.20 55.73
CA SER A 90 -23.04 7.91 55.20
C SER A 90 -24.07 6.81 55.50
N ARG A 91 -24.12 5.77 54.67
CA ARG A 91 -24.63 4.38 54.90
C ARG A 91 -24.48 3.66 53.54
N VAL A 92 -23.49 2.80 53.28
CA VAL A 92 -23.18 1.44 53.79
C VAL A 92 -24.35 0.45 53.63
N VAL A 93 -24.03 -0.65 52.93
CA VAL A 93 -24.67 -1.99 52.80
C VAL A 93 -25.92 -2.07 51.90
N ASP A 94 -25.90 -2.85 50.82
CA ASP A 94 -26.29 -4.28 50.87
C ASP A 94 -26.12 -5.02 49.53
N ASP A 95 -25.73 -6.29 49.67
CA ASP A 95 -25.58 -7.32 48.66
C ASP A 95 -26.93 -7.68 48.02
N SER A 96 -26.89 -8.14 46.75
CA SER A 96 -27.65 -9.33 46.33
C SER A 96 -27.29 -9.70 44.90
N GLU A 97 -26.58 -10.83 44.81
CA GLU A 97 -26.37 -11.63 43.62
C GLU A 97 -27.71 -12.28 43.20
N SER A 98 -28.01 -12.29 41.91
CA SER A 98 -28.94 -13.28 41.34
C SER A 98 -28.61 -13.50 39.87
N GLU A 99 -27.98 -14.65 39.62
CA GLU A 99 -27.90 -15.29 38.31
C GLU A 99 -29.28 -15.80 37.91
N THR A 100 -29.66 -15.59 36.64
CA THR A 100 -30.59 -16.46 35.92
C THR A 100 -30.21 -16.45 34.45
N ASP A 101 -29.66 -17.59 34.02
CA ASP A 101 -29.74 -18.08 32.65
C ASP A 101 -31.22 -18.21 32.25
N ASP A 102 -31.56 -17.88 31.01
CA ASP A 102 -32.53 -18.65 30.23
C ASP A 102 -32.41 -18.31 28.73
N ASP A 103 -32.24 -19.38 27.97
CA ASP A 103 -32.25 -19.52 26.52
C ASP A 103 -33.70 -19.53 26.03
N ASP A 104 -34.05 -18.70 25.04
CA ASP A 104 -35.16 -19.06 24.13
C ASP A 104 -35.06 -18.35 22.78
N SER A 105 -35.05 -19.17 21.73
CA SER A 105 -35.19 -18.78 20.33
C SER A 105 -36.66 -18.84 19.95
N SER A 106 -37.23 -17.72 19.49
CA SER A 106 -38.36 -17.75 18.55
C SER A 106 -38.46 -16.45 17.76
N SER A 107 -38.44 -16.63 16.44
CA SER A 107 -38.88 -15.69 15.40
C SER A 107 -40.25 -15.11 15.69
N GLU A 108 -40.52 -13.89 15.22
CA GLU A 108 -41.80 -13.48 14.59
C GLU A 108 -41.62 -12.11 13.90
N LEU A 109 -42.37 -11.94 12.83
CA LEU A 109 -42.33 -10.84 11.87
C LEU A 109 -43.18 -9.65 12.37
N GLY A 110 -42.78 -8.44 11.98
CA GLY A 110 -43.74 -7.44 11.51
C GLY A 110 -44.00 -6.19 12.36
N LEU A 111 -43.63 -5.06 11.74
CA LEU A 111 -44.37 -3.79 11.64
C LEU A 111 -44.33 -2.79 12.81
N GLY A 112 -44.07 -1.54 12.44
CA GLY A 112 -44.55 -0.34 13.14
C GLY A 112 -43.43 0.56 13.61
N GLY A 113 -43.31 1.72 12.97
CA GLY A 113 -42.23 2.67 13.21
C GLY A 113 -42.27 3.31 14.59
N ASP A 114 -41.09 3.51 15.14
CA ASP A 114 -40.77 4.70 15.90
C ASP A 114 -39.40 5.15 15.42
N ASP A 115 -39.40 6.20 14.60
CA ASP A 115 -38.23 6.80 13.96
C ASP A 115 -37.45 7.60 15.01
N ARG A 116 -36.97 6.90 16.04
CA ARG A 116 -36.13 7.45 17.09
C ARG A 116 -34.72 7.53 16.53
N ALA A 117 -34.48 8.57 15.74
CA ALA A 117 -33.16 8.95 15.25
C ALA A 117 -32.15 8.81 16.40
N THR A 118 -31.35 7.74 16.34
CA THR A 118 -30.24 7.56 17.26
C THR A 118 -29.31 8.75 17.00
N PRO A 119 -28.97 9.55 18.03
CA PRO A 119 -28.12 10.71 17.81
C PRO A 119 -26.79 10.18 17.29
N TYR A 120 -26.46 10.48 16.03
CA TYR A 120 -25.23 10.07 15.34
C TYR A 120 -24.05 10.18 16.30
N GLN A 121 -23.67 9.05 16.90
CA GLN A 121 -22.51 8.95 17.77
C GLN A 121 -21.30 8.99 16.85
N GLN A 122 -20.81 10.20 16.59
CA GLN A 122 -19.49 10.40 15.99
C GLN A 122 -18.48 9.76 16.94
N SER A 123 -18.01 8.59 16.55
CA SER A 123 -16.97 7.89 17.26
C SER A 123 -15.65 8.30 16.62
N ASN A 124 -14.82 8.98 17.40
CA ASN A 124 -13.49 9.35 16.94
C ASN A 124 -12.64 8.07 16.95
N ILE A 125 -12.26 7.64 15.74
CA ILE A 125 -11.34 6.52 15.56
C ILE A 125 -9.94 7.11 15.57
N ILE A 126 -9.09 6.62 16.47
CA ILE A 126 -7.70 7.05 16.60
C ILE A 126 -6.82 5.83 16.41
N MET A 127 -5.84 5.90 15.50
CA MET A 127 -4.79 4.89 15.41
C MET A 127 -3.94 4.97 16.67
N THR A 128 -3.93 3.90 17.45
CA THR A 128 -3.17 3.83 18.71
C THR A 128 -1.85 3.12 18.57
N GLY A 129 -1.64 2.34 17.51
CA GLY A 129 -0.37 1.68 17.26
C GLY A 129 -0.46 0.58 16.21
N MET A 130 0.56 -0.27 16.20
CA MET A 130 0.67 -1.43 15.33
C MET A 130 0.72 -2.72 16.14
N LYS A 131 0.15 -3.79 15.59
CA LYS A 131 0.07 -5.11 16.24
C LYS A 131 1.37 -5.91 16.10
N ASP A 132 2.03 -5.80 14.96
CA ASP A 132 3.20 -6.58 14.56
C ASP A 132 4.31 -5.67 14.01
N TRP A 133 5.53 -5.93 14.48
CA TRP A 133 6.75 -5.20 14.14
C TRP A 133 7.76 -6.08 13.38
N SER A 134 7.38 -7.31 13.03
CA SER A 134 8.26 -8.30 12.41
C SER A 134 8.62 -7.98 10.95
N ASN A 135 7.75 -7.27 10.24
CA ASN A 135 7.93 -6.95 8.81
C ASN A 135 8.49 -5.53 8.59
N PHE A 136 9.41 -5.11 9.45
CA PHE A 136 10.12 -3.85 9.30
C PHE A 136 11.42 -4.08 8.52
N VAL A 137 11.70 -3.22 7.54
CA VAL A 137 12.92 -3.30 6.74
C VAL A 137 13.63 -1.96 6.70
N PHE A 138 14.96 -2.00 6.64
CA PHE A 138 15.75 -0.80 6.33
C PHE A 138 15.93 -0.71 4.82
N GLY A 139 15.33 0.30 4.20
CA GLY A 139 15.25 0.38 2.73
C GLY A 139 14.64 1.67 2.21
N ASP A 140 14.07 1.59 1.02
CA ASP A 140 13.35 2.69 0.36
C ASP A 140 11.95 2.87 0.98
N PRO A 141 11.57 4.07 1.48
CA PRO A 141 10.23 4.34 2.00
C PRO A 141 9.09 3.94 1.05
N LEU A 142 9.30 4.04 -0.26
CA LEU A 142 8.31 3.67 -1.28
C LEU A 142 8.00 2.16 -1.29
N PHE A 143 8.79 1.35 -0.60
CA PHE A 143 8.54 -0.09 -0.43
C PHE A 143 7.35 -0.38 0.50
N ALA A 144 6.88 0.59 1.30
CA ALA A 144 5.67 0.39 2.11
C ALA A 144 4.46 0.11 1.21
N VAL A 145 3.60 -0.81 1.66
CA VAL A 145 2.48 -1.30 0.85
C VAL A 145 1.49 -0.19 0.53
N ASP A 146 1.29 0.79 1.43
CA ASP A 146 0.38 1.91 1.23
C ASP A 146 0.68 2.74 -0.04
N PHE A 147 1.94 2.86 -0.44
CA PHE A 147 2.31 3.54 -1.70
C PHE A 147 1.89 2.75 -2.96
N CYS A 148 1.73 1.44 -2.84
CA CYS A 148 1.48 0.51 -3.94
C CYS A 148 -0.03 0.24 -4.19
N HIS A 149 -0.93 0.83 -3.38
CA HIS A 149 -2.38 0.60 -3.47
C HIS A 149 -3.21 1.86 -3.70
N GLY A 150 -2.61 2.91 -4.27
CA GLY A 150 -3.28 4.20 -4.42
C GLY A 150 -3.35 4.90 -3.07
N PRO A 151 -2.27 5.58 -2.65
CA PRO A 151 -2.21 6.21 -1.34
C PRO A 151 -3.31 7.27 -1.19
N SER A 152 -3.95 7.31 -0.01
CA SER A 152 -4.97 8.31 0.28
C SER A 152 -4.36 9.70 0.42
N SER A 153 -5.16 10.75 0.21
CA SER A 153 -4.72 12.15 0.42
C SER A 153 -4.19 12.37 1.82
N ASP A 154 -4.84 11.77 2.83
CA ASP A 154 -4.48 11.92 4.24
C ASP A 154 -3.17 11.22 4.58
N PHE A 155 -2.93 10.06 3.95
CA PHE A 155 -1.65 9.37 4.06
C PHE A 155 -0.52 10.21 3.43
N LEU A 156 -0.76 10.77 2.24
CA LEU A 156 0.23 11.59 1.55
C LEU A 156 0.51 12.92 2.26
N SER A 157 -0.51 13.57 2.84
CA SER A 157 -0.33 14.81 3.61
C SER A 157 0.49 14.54 4.87
N GLY A 158 0.17 13.47 5.61
CA GLY A 158 0.93 13.04 6.77
C GLY A 158 2.37 12.63 6.44
N PHE A 159 2.60 11.95 5.32
CA PHE A 159 3.94 11.52 4.90
C PHE A 159 4.83 12.68 4.40
N ASN A 160 4.23 13.66 3.70
CA ASN A 160 4.96 14.81 3.19
C ASN A 160 5.09 15.94 4.23
N ASP A 161 4.51 15.78 5.43
CA ASP A 161 4.41 16.82 6.47
C ASP A 161 3.76 18.11 5.92
N VAL A 162 2.74 17.95 5.08
CA VAL A 162 2.02 19.06 4.44
C VAL A 162 0.73 19.33 5.21
N SER A 163 0.46 20.60 5.48
CA SER A 163 -0.79 21.04 6.13
C SER A 163 -2.01 20.62 5.29
N PRO A 164 -3.14 20.26 5.93
CA PRO A 164 -4.35 19.77 5.23
C PRO A 164 -4.98 20.79 4.25
N ASP A 165 -4.56 22.06 4.28
CA ASP A 165 -5.09 23.12 3.41
C ASP A 165 -4.44 23.17 2.01
N GLN A 166 -3.45 22.31 1.71
CA GLN A 166 -2.84 22.20 0.38
C GLN A 166 -3.40 21.01 -0.40
N ASP A 167 -3.93 21.29 -1.59
CA ASP A 167 -4.40 20.27 -2.54
C ASP A 167 -3.28 19.29 -2.89
N THR A 168 -3.33 18.12 -2.27
CA THR A 168 -2.31 17.07 -2.37
C THR A 168 -2.67 16.17 -3.56
N THR A 169 -2.15 16.48 -4.74
CA THR A 169 -2.31 15.61 -5.93
C THR A 169 -1.44 14.35 -5.80
N ALA A 170 -1.78 13.24 -6.45
CA ALA A 170 -1.00 11.99 -6.42
C ALA A 170 0.49 12.16 -6.80
N MET A 171 0.86 13.16 -7.62
CA MET A 171 2.26 13.49 -7.89
C MET A 171 3.02 14.05 -6.68
N SER A 172 2.32 14.58 -5.67
CA SER A 172 2.94 15.06 -4.44
C SER A 172 3.45 13.92 -3.56
N ALA A 173 3.04 12.66 -3.82
CA ALA A 173 3.55 11.50 -3.10
C ALA A 173 5.08 11.38 -3.15
N PHE A 174 5.70 11.95 -4.18
CA PHE A 174 7.14 11.98 -4.38
C PHE A 174 7.81 13.28 -3.88
N SER A 175 7.07 14.16 -3.21
CA SER A 175 7.58 15.48 -2.81
C SER A 175 8.44 15.43 -1.55
N SER A 176 8.20 14.46 -0.66
CA SER A 176 8.99 14.27 0.57
C SER A 176 10.49 14.18 0.28
N ASP A 177 11.28 14.83 1.14
CA ASP A 177 12.74 14.75 1.15
C ASP A 177 13.26 13.34 1.51
N MET A 178 12.39 12.48 2.04
CA MET A 178 12.71 11.08 2.29
C MET A 178 12.83 10.25 1.02
N ILE A 179 12.31 10.74 -0.12
CA ILE A 179 12.32 10.02 -1.39
C ILE A 179 13.51 10.47 -2.23
N GLU A 180 14.49 9.59 -2.37
CA GLU A 180 15.65 9.78 -3.26
C GLU A 180 15.26 9.54 -4.72
N ASP A 181 15.92 10.25 -5.65
CA ASP A 181 15.67 10.14 -7.10
C ASP A 181 14.17 10.09 -7.48
N LYS A 182 13.51 11.22 -7.31
CA LYS A 182 12.08 11.42 -7.60
C LYS A 182 11.74 11.12 -9.07
N ALA A 183 12.70 11.26 -9.98
CA ALA A 183 12.50 11.03 -11.40
C ALA A 183 12.23 9.55 -11.71
N THR A 184 12.88 8.61 -11.01
CA THR A 184 12.69 7.17 -11.20
C THR A 184 11.77 6.51 -10.17
N ALA A 185 11.26 7.27 -9.19
CA ALA A 185 10.43 6.77 -8.10
C ALA A 185 9.20 5.98 -8.56
N HIS A 186 8.54 6.42 -9.63
CA HIS A 186 7.40 5.72 -10.22
C HIS A 186 7.75 4.30 -10.71
N ILE A 187 8.96 4.09 -11.24
CA ILE A 187 9.46 2.77 -11.65
C ILE A 187 9.68 1.90 -10.41
N ARG A 188 10.25 2.48 -9.34
CA ARG A 188 10.47 1.75 -8.08
C ARG A 188 9.16 1.29 -7.46
N ILE A 189 8.12 2.14 -7.45
CA ILE A 189 6.76 1.73 -7.02
C ILE A 189 6.29 0.52 -7.81
N LEU A 190 6.40 0.51 -9.14
CA LEU A 190 5.98 -0.65 -9.94
C LEU A 190 6.76 -1.93 -9.60
N LEU A 191 8.08 -1.82 -9.33
CA LEU A 191 8.88 -2.96 -8.89
C LEU A 191 8.43 -3.48 -7.52
N TYR A 192 8.16 -2.59 -6.57
CA TYR A 192 7.68 -2.96 -5.23
C TYR A 192 6.27 -3.52 -5.26
N GLU A 193 5.39 -2.94 -6.07
CA GLU A 193 4.05 -3.42 -6.29
C GLU A 193 4.04 -4.83 -6.92
N CYS A 194 4.95 -5.08 -7.87
CA CYS A 194 5.21 -6.41 -8.42
C CYS A 194 5.61 -7.39 -7.30
N TYR A 195 6.61 -7.04 -6.48
CA TYR A 195 7.05 -7.85 -5.34
C TYR A 195 5.91 -8.17 -4.35
N HIS A 196 5.15 -7.15 -3.93
CA HIS A 196 4.04 -7.32 -2.99
C HIS A 196 2.93 -8.18 -3.56
N THR A 197 2.64 -8.03 -4.85
CA THR A 197 1.63 -8.83 -5.54
C THR A 197 2.06 -10.30 -5.64
N ILE A 198 3.32 -10.57 -5.99
CA ILE A 198 3.87 -11.94 -6.02
C ILE A 198 3.83 -12.55 -4.61
N THR A 199 4.26 -11.79 -3.60
CA THR A 199 4.22 -12.21 -2.20
C THR A 199 2.80 -12.54 -1.75
N HIS A 200 1.82 -11.74 -2.16
CA HIS A 200 0.41 -12.00 -1.88
C HIS A 200 -0.08 -13.29 -2.55
N ILE A 201 0.22 -13.50 -3.84
CA ILE A 201 -0.13 -14.74 -4.54
C ILE A 201 0.50 -15.94 -3.82
N ALA A 202 1.81 -15.92 -3.58
CA ALA A 202 2.52 -17.00 -2.91
C ALA A 202 1.87 -17.33 -1.56
N ARG A 203 1.56 -16.32 -0.73
CA ARG A 203 0.93 -16.52 0.59
C ARG A 203 -0.44 -17.20 0.50
N GLU A 204 -1.25 -16.86 -0.50
CA GLU A 204 -2.55 -17.51 -0.73
C GLU A 204 -2.39 -18.99 -1.11
N PHE A 205 -1.34 -19.36 -1.84
CA PHE A 205 -1.00 -20.77 -2.11
C PHE A 205 -0.46 -21.51 -0.88
N PHE A 206 0.36 -20.86 -0.05
CA PHE A 206 0.88 -21.47 1.18
C PHE A 206 -0.20 -21.70 2.24
N ARG A 207 -1.19 -20.79 2.32
CA ARG A 207 -2.26 -20.87 3.32
C ARG A 207 -3.63 -20.53 2.71
N PRO A 208 -4.23 -21.46 1.96
CA PRO A 208 -5.53 -21.23 1.34
C PRO A 208 -6.61 -20.91 2.38
N ARG A 209 -7.32 -19.80 2.18
CA ARG A 209 -8.50 -19.38 2.95
C ARG A 209 -9.77 -19.60 2.11
N ARG A 210 -10.96 -19.52 2.72
CA ARG A 210 -12.25 -19.78 2.04
C ARG A 210 -12.44 -18.94 0.75
N ASP A 211 -11.88 -17.74 0.73
CA ASP A 211 -12.00 -16.79 -0.39
C ASP A 211 -10.68 -16.65 -1.18
N SER A 212 -9.79 -17.64 -1.06
CA SER A 212 -8.43 -17.58 -1.60
C SER A 212 -8.40 -17.52 -3.13
N SER A 213 -9.24 -18.32 -3.80
CA SER A 213 -9.30 -18.36 -5.26
C SER A 213 -9.66 -17.00 -5.89
N GLY A 214 -10.61 -16.25 -5.29
CA GLY A 214 -10.98 -14.92 -5.77
C GLY A 214 -9.87 -13.89 -5.58
N ARG A 215 -9.31 -13.81 -4.37
CA ARG A 215 -8.23 -12.86 -4.04
C ARG A 215 -6.94 -13.16 -4.80
N GLU A 216 -6.66 -14.44 -5.06
CA GLU A 216 -5.54 -14.89 -5.89
C GLU A 216 -5.73 -14.47 -7.35
N LEU A 217 -6.93 -14.66 -7.92
CA LEU A 217 -7.21 -14.25 -9.29
C LEU A 217 -7.09 -12.74 -9.48
N GLU A 218 -7.56 -11.95 -8.51
CA GLU A 218 -7.39 -10.49 -8.51
C GLU A 218 -5.91 -10.10 -8.46
N ALA A 219 -5.13 -10.75 -7.59
CA ALA A 219 -3.70 -10.53 -7.50
C ALA A 219 -2.99 -10.88 -8.82
N ARG A 220 -3.39 -11.96 -9.51
CA ARG A 220 -2.85 -12.29 -10.85
C ARG A 220 -3.20 -11.25 -11.90
N LYS A 221 -4.43 -10.74 -11.92
CA LYS A 221 -4.83 -9.66 -12.84
C LYS A 221 -3.97 -8.42 -12.59
N LYS A 222 -3.79 -8.06 -11.32
CA LYS A 222 -2.92 -6.96 -10.90
C LYS A 222 -1.47 -7.17 -11.33
N LEU A 223 -0.91 -8.37 -11.15
CA LEU A 223 0.44 -8.70 -11.60
C LEU A 223 0.62 -8.50 -13.11
N ASN A 224 -0.32 -8.99 -13.92
CA ASN A 224 -0.27 -8.81 -15.37
C ASN A 224 -0.34 -7.33 -15.78
N TYR A 225 -1.15 -6.54 -15.08
CA TYR A 225 -1.23 -5.10 -15.31
C TYR A 225 0.09 -4.38 -15.00
N ILE A 226 0.74 -4.73 -13.89
CA ILE A 226 2.05 -4.17 -13.51
C ILE A 226 3.13 -4.55 -14.53
N LEU A 227 3.17 -5.82 -14.95
CA LEU A 227 4.14 -6.27 -15.97
C LEU A 227 3.94 -5.55 -17.30
N ALA A 228 2.70 -5.32 -17.74
CA ALA A 228 2.43 -4.54 -18.94
C ALA A 228 2.89 -3.08 -18.85
N GLN A 229 2.79 -2.45 -17.65
CA GLN A 229 3.34 -1.12 -17.42
C GLN A 229 4.87 -1.11 -17.48
N LEU A 230 5.52 -2.09 -16.86
CA LEU A 230 6.98 -2.24 -16.90
C LEU A 230 7.48 -2.48 -18.33
N ASP A 231 6.77 -3.29 -19.12
CA ASP A 231 7.04 -3.49 -20.56
C ASP A 231 6.91 -2.17 -21.34
N THR A 232 5.91 -1.35 -21.03
CA THR A 232 5.72 -0.05 -21.70
C THR A 232 6.89 0.90 -21.42
N LEU A 233 7.34 0.96 -20.16
CA LEU A 233 8.48 1.79 -19.75
C LEU A 233 9.81 1.28 -20.34
N SER A 234 9.94 -0.05 -20.46
CA SER A 234 11.08 -0.71 -21.08
C SER A 234 11.24 -0.29 -22.54
N ASN A 235 10.16 -0.42 -23.33
CA ASN A 235 10.15 -0.07 -24.74
C ASN A 235 10.40 1.42 -24.99
N ALA A 236 9.92 2.30 -24.11
CA ALA A 236 10.18 3.74 -24.20
C ALA A 236 11.66 4.10 -23.99
N GLY A 237 12.37 3.35 -23.13
CA GLY A 237 13.81 3.47 -22.95
C GLY A 237 14.61 3.06 -24.19
N ASP A 238 14.22 1.95 -24.81
CA ASP A 238 14.88 1.43 -26.02
C ASP A 238 14.68 2.34 -27.24
N GLN A 239 13.51 2.97 -27.37
CA GLN A 239 13.26 3.95 -28.43
C GLN A 239 14.12 5.22 -28.28
N ARG A 240 14.44 5.65 -27.05
CA ARG A 240 15.34 6.81 -26.82
C ARG A 240 16.80 6.51 -27.14
N GLY A 241 17.21 5.23 -27.12
CA GLY A 241 18.56 4.79 -27.53
C GLY A 241 18.73 4.63 -29.04
N ARG A 242 17.62 4.48 -29.78
CA ARG A 242 17.63 4.32 -31.24
C ARG A 242 17.66 5.69 -31.91
N ARG A 243 18.86 6.29 -32.03
CA ARG A 243 19.07 7.42 -32.94
C ARG A 243 18.51 7.04 -34.33
N PRO A 244 17.65 7.86 -34.96
CA PRO A 244 17.30 7.65 -36.34
C PRO A 244 18.57 7.91 -37.16
N SER A 245 19.21 6.84 -37.64
CA SER A 245 20.26 6.95 -38.65
C SER A 245 19.67 7.72 -39.83
N GLY A 246 20.27 8.89 -40.09
CA GLY A 246 19.75 9.93 -40.97
C GLY A 246 19.38 9.47 -42.37
N GLU A 247 18.40 10.16 -42.91
CA GLU A 247 17.93 10.09 -44.27
C GLU A 247 19.05 10.36 -45.29
N SER A 248 19.01 9.59 -46.39
CA SER A 248 19.45 9.94 -47.75
C SER A 248 20.85 10.53 -47.96
N SER A 249 21.70 9.78 -48.67
CA SER A 249 22.74 10.37 -49.52
C SER A 249 22.30 10.34 -50.98
N PRO A 250 22.00 11.49 -51.62
CA PRO A 250 21.94 11.60 -53.07
C PRO A 250 23.29 12.14 -53.57
N ALA A 251 24.12 11.29 -54.18
CA ALA A 251 25.33 11.75 -54.86
C ALA A 251 25.44 11.13 -56.26
N LYS A 252 25.12 11.94 -57.27
CA LYS A 252 25.42 11.73 -58.69
C LYS A 252 26.93 11.63 -58.91
N ARG A 253 27.40 10.72 -59.76
CA ARG A 253 28.32 11.10 -60.86
C ARG A 253 28.30 10.11 -62.03
N SER A 254 28.20 10.71 -63.20
CA SER A 254 28.24 10.15 -64.56
C SER A 254 29.53 9.38 -64.87
N LYS A 255 29.42 8.31 -65.66
CA LYS A 255 30.56 7.70 -66.36
C LYS A 255 30.24 7.61 -67.85
N SER A 256 30.96 8.40 -68.64
CA SER A 256 31.03 8.34 -70.09
C SER A 256 31.60 7.00 -70.54
N CYS A 257 31.07 6.46 -71.63
CA CYS A 257 31.72 5.40 -72.40
C CYS A 257 31.57 5.75 -73.88
N GLU A 258 32.57 6.46 -74.40
CA GLU A 258 32.91 6.41 -75.82
C GLU A 258 33.51 5.04 -76.12
N LYS A 259 33.11 4.44 -77.25
CA LYS A 259 33.95 3.53 -78.03
C LYS A 259 33.55 3.66 -79.50
N ASP A 260 34.44 4.28 -80.26
CA ASP A 260 34.61 4.09 -81.70
C ASP A 260 35.38 2.77 -81.96
N ASP A 261 35.33 2.37 -83.24
CA ASP A 261 35.82 1.17 -83.94
C ASP A 261 34.90 -0.06 -83.99
#